data_AF-A0AAX3ZLC7-F1
#
_entry.id   AF-A0AAX3ZLC7-F1
#
_cell.length_a   1.000
_cell.length_b   1.000
_cell.length_c   1.000
_cell.angle_alpha   90.00
_cell.angle_beta   90.00
_cell.angle_gamma   90.00
#
_symmetry.space_group_name_H-M   'P 1'
#
loop_
_entity.id
_entity.type
_entity.pdbx_description
1 polymer ?
#
loop_
_entity_poly.entity_id
_entity_poly.type
_entity_poly.pdbx_seq_one_letter_code
_entity_poly.pdbx_strand_id
1 'polypeptide(L)'
;MHAEIERYLEDALATALLSSLEIFNNLGKVTHPAASALAHYRSKCFLEGQDGADSGFADSTEIARYAQVKLADVVKWIEGAVVKNNNGIKPADIRKLMGWLGINLAQLDPNLLDALRTLATERGDAAHLSRREIWRRYSGRSAPAGASKIRRLPSPSDEVAAVDAVLKLLPQLDRIVQAKLRDAV
;
A
#
# COMPACT_ATOMS: atom_id res chain seq x y z
N MET A 1 -7.15 8.76 11.91
CA MET A 1 -6.47 7.47 12.15
C MET A 1 -6.43 6.52 10.96
N HIS A 2 -7.53 5.90 10.49
CA HIS A 2 -7.45 4.99 9.32
C HIS A 2 -6.84 5.66 8.07
N ALA A 3 -7.24 6.90 7.77
CA ALA A 3 -6.68 7.70 6.69
C ALA A 3 -5.24 8.20 6.98
N GLU A 4 -4.80 8.24 8.24
CA GLU A 4 -3.43 8.64 8.60
C GLU A 4 -2.45 7.49 8.38
N ILE A 5 -2.85 6.24 8.69
CA ILE A 5 -2.04 5.05 8.38
C ILE A 5 -1.91 4.90 6.85
N GLU A 6 -2.99 5.16 6.11
CA GLU A 6 -2.98 5.13 4.64
C GLU A 6 -2.00 6.15 4.11
N ARG A 7 -2.16 7.40 4.54
CA ARG A 7 -1.28 8.51 4.19
C ARG A 7 0.18 8.21 4.57
N TYR A 8 0.44 7.57 5.70
CA TYR A 8 1.80 7.18 6.08
C TYR A 8 2.42 6.21 5.06
N LEU A 9 1.67 5.19 4.63
CA LEU A 9 2.16 4.22 3.63
C LEU A 9 2.37 4.88 2.26
N GLU A 10 1.49 5.80 1.89
CA GLU A 10 1.59 6.61 0.68
C GLU A 10 2.81 7.54 0.71
N ASP A 11 3.02 8.25 1.82
CA ASP A 11 4.17 9.14 2.04
C ASP A 11 5.48 8.33 2.05
N ALA A 12 5.50 7.14 2.66
CA ALA A 12 6.67 6.26 2.67
C ALA A 12 7.04 5.77 1.26
N LEU A 13 6.05 5.37 0.46
CA LEU A 13 6.22 5.02 -0.95
C LEU A 13 6.76 6.21 -1.76
N ALA A 14 6.12 7.37 -1.64
CA ALA A 14 6.51 8.58 -2.38
C ALA A 14 7.94 9.00 -2.02
N THR A 15 8.26 9.03 -0.72
CA THR A 15 9.59 9.36 -0.22
C THR A 15 10.65 8.39 -0.74
N ALA A 16 10.37 7.08 -0.75
CA ALA A 16 11.28 6.08 -1.27
C ALA A 16 11.54 6.28 -2.77
N LEU A 17 10.50 6.51 -3.58
CA LEU A 17 10.65 6.72 -5.02
C LEU A 17 11.34 8.03 -5.37
N LEU A 18 11.07 9.10 -4.64
CA LEU A 18 11.78 10.37 -4.78
C LEU A 18 13.25 10.23 -4.40
N SER A 19 13.55 9.53 -3.32
CA SER A 19 14.93 9.22 -2.91
C SER A 19 15.64 8.38 -3.97
N SER A 20 14.96 7.39 -4.54
CA SER A 20 15.49 6.58 -5.64
C SER A 20 15.80 7.41 -6.89
N LEU A 21 14.93 8.36 -7.24
CA LEU A 21 15.16 9.29 -8.36
C LEU A 21 16.35 10.21 -8.09
N GLU A 22 16.48 10.73 -6.87
CA GLU A 22 17.61 11.56 -6.46
C GLU A 22 18.94 10.78 -6.51
N ILE A 23 18.95 9.55 -5.97
CA ILE A 23 20.11 8.65 -6.04
C ILE A 23 20.50 8.39 -7.50
N PHE A 24 19.52 8.14 -8.37
CA PHE A 24 19.77 7.93 -9.79
C PHE A 24 20.37 9.17 -10.46
N ASN A 25 19.81 10.35 -10.22
CA ASN A 25 20.30 11.60 -10.81
C ASN A 25 21.73 11.95 -10.34
N ASN A 26 22.05 11.66 -9.08
CA ASN A 26 23.34 12.02 -8.49
C ASN A 26 24.44 10.97 -8.75
N LEU A 27 24.08 9.68 -8.76
CA LEU A 27 25.05 8.57 -8.77
C LEU A 27 24.92 7.66 -10.01
N GLY A 28 23.90 7.85 -10.85
CA GLY A 28 23.59 6.98 -11.98
C GLY A 28 23.14 5.56 -11.58
N LYS A 29 22.87 5.32 -10.29
CA LYS A 29 22.54 4.00 -9.75
C LYS A 29 21.04 3.79 -9.71
N VAL A 30 20.58 2.63 -10.20
CA VAL A 30 19.19 2.21 -10.07
C VAL A 30 19.03 1.43 -8.77
N THR A 31 18.27 1.98 -7.84
CA THR A 31 17.88 1.28 -6.60
C THR A 31 16.77 0.25 -6.87
N HIS A 32 16.61 -0.72 -5.98
CA HIS A 32 15.54 -1.72 -6.09
C HIS A 32 14.11 -1.13 -6.20
N PRO A 33 13.72 -0.09 -5.42
CA PRO A 33 12.41 0.53 -5.59
C PRO A 33 12.20 1.15 -6.98
N ALA A 34 13.21 1.84 -7.53
CA ALA A 34 13.14 2.35 -8.89
C ALA A 34 12.99 1.23 -9.92
N ALA A 35 13.80 0.17 -9.83
CA ALA A 35 13.71 -0.97 -10.75
C ALA A 35 12.32 -1.61 -10.72
N SER A 36 11.76 -1.81 -9.52
CA SER A 36 10.42 -2.40 -9.36
C SER A 36 9.32 -1.48 -9.91
N ALA A 37 9.38 -0.18 -9.62
CA ALA A 37 8.44 0.80 -10.15
C ALA A 37 8.48 0.86 -11.68
N LEU A 38 9.67 0.84 -12.28
CA LEU A 38 9.85 0.79 -13.72
C LEU A 38 9.24 -0.48 -14.31
N ALA A 39 9.44 -1.63 -13.66
CA ALA A 39 8.89 -2.91 -14.12
C ALA A 39 7.36 -2.86 -14.15
N HIS A 40 6.75 -2.36 -13.07
CA HIS A 40 5.30 -2.18 -12.98
C HIS A 40 4.76 -1.23 -14.05
N TYR A 41 5.46 -0.13 -14.31
CA TYR A 41 5.06 0.80 -15.36
C TYR A 41 5.15 0.18 -16.75
N ARG A 42 6.21 -0.58 -17.04
CA ARG A 42 6.38 -1.28 -18.32
C ARG A 42 5.28 -2.32 -18.54
N SER A 43 4.96 -3.13 -17.52
CA SER A 43 3.85 -4.09 -17.59
C SER A 43 2.51 -3.38 -17.82
N LYS A 44 2.30 -2.19 -17.21
CA LYS A 44 1.11 -1.38 -17.44
C LYS A 44 1.02 -0.90 -18.90
N CYS A 45 2.10 -0.34 -19.44
CA CYS A 45 2.17 0.04 -20.86
C CYS A 45 1.90 -1.15 -21.81
N PHE A 46 2.39 -2.34 -21.45
CA PHE A 46 2.12 -3.57 -22.20
C PHE A 46 0.64 -3.95 -22.19
N LEU A 47 -0.01 -3.91 -21.03
CA LEU A 47 -1.45 -4.15 -20.91
C LEU A 47 -2.30 -3.09 -21.63
N GLU A 48 -1.80 -1.88 -21.75
CA GLU A 48 -2.42 -0.79 -22.53
C GLU A 48 -2.16 -0.89 -24.04
N GLY A 49 -1.37 -1.88 -24.49
CA GLY A 49 -1.07 -2.09 -25.90
C GLY A 49 -0.11 -1.05 -26.50
N GLN A 50 0.75 -0.43 -25.69
CA GLN A 50 1.74 0.52 -26.21
C GLN A 50 2.85 -0.22 -26.98
N ASP A 51 3.20 0.29 -28.15
CA ASP A 51 4.25 -0.27 -29.00
C ASP A 51 5.60 -0.31 -28.27
N GLY A 52 6.24 -1.47 -28.27
CA GLY A 52 7.54 -1.70 -27.65
C GLY A 52 7.51 -1.93 -26.12
N ALA A 53 6.33 -1.98 -25.50
CA ALA A 53 6.19 -2.39 -24.11
C ALA A 53 6.25 -3.93 -23.98
N ASP A 54 6.80 -4.41 -22.86
CA ASP A 54 6.87 -5.83 -22.51
C ASP A 54 6.50 -5.97 -21.03
N SER A 55 6.11 -7.18 -20.63
CA SER A 55 5.68 -7.57 -19.30
C SER A 55 6.77 -7.52 -18.22
N GLY A 56 8.05 -7.39 -18.56
CA GLY A 56 9.15 -7.32 -17.59
C GLY A 56 10.48 -6.78 -18.12
N PHE A 57 11.51 -6.85 -17.29
CA PHE A 57 12.91 -6.59 -17.68
C PHE A 57 13.71 -7.88 -17.56
N ALA A 58 14.58 -8.13 -18.53
CA ALA A 58 15.42 -9.34 -18.55
C ALA A 58 16.80 -9.10 -17.90
N ASP A 59 17.32 -7.88 -17.93
CA ASP A 59 18.65 -7.55 -17.42
C ASP A 59 18.73 -6.13 -16.77
N SER A 60 19.76 -5.91 -15.94
CA SER A 60 19.98 -4.65 -15.21
C SER A 60 20.40 -3.49 -16.11
N THR A 61 21.08 -3.77 -17.22
CA THR A 61 21.47 -2.76 -18.22
C THR A 61 20.27 -2.15 -18.96
N GLU A 62 19.26 -2.95 -19.26
CA GLU A 62 18.01 -2.57 -19.89
C GLU A 62 17.19 -1.70 -18.93
N ILE A 63 17.15 -2.09 -17.64
CA ILE A 63 16.54 -1.28 -16.58
C ILE A 63 17.23 0.07 -16.48
N ALA A 64 18.57 0.12 -16.45
CA ALA A 64 19.32 1.37 -16.35
C ALA A 64 19.07 2.29 -17.55
N ARG A 65 19.07 1.75 -18.77
CA ARG A 65 18.75 2.51 -20.00
C ARG A 65 17.33 3.03 -19.98
N TYR A 66 16.36 2.21 -19.54
CA TYR A 66 14.97 2.64 -19.43
C TYR A 66 14.78 3.70 -18.33
N ALA A 67 15.50 3.57 -17.21
CA ALA A 67 15.50 4.54 -16.11
C ALA A 67 15.93 5.93 -16.57
N GLN A 68 16.97 6.03 -17.41
CA GLN A 68 17.44 7.30 -17.98
C GLN A 68 16.34 8.09 -18.71
N VAL A 69 15.39 7.37 -19.34
CA VAL A 69 14.35 7.99 -20.16
C VAL A 69 13.03 8.13 -19.40
N LYS A 70 12.70 7.17 -18.53
CA LYS A 70 11.34 7.00 -17.99
C LYS A 70 11.21 7.14 -16.49
N LEU A 71 12.28 7.12 -15.71
CA LEU A 71 12.16 7.08 -14.24
C LEU A 71 11.35 8.27 -13.69
N ALA A 72 11.60 9.49 -14.19
CA ALA A 72 10.84 10.67 -13.76
C ALA A 72 9.33 10.58 -14.12
N ASP A 73 9.00 10.04 -15.28
CA ASP A 73 7.60 9.83 -15.70
C ASP A 73 6.92 8.78 -14.82
N VAL A 74 7.62 7.70 -14.48
CA VAL A 74 7.13 6.63 -13.60
C VAL A 74 6.84 7.15 -12.20
N VAL A 75 7.75 7.94 -11.62
CA VAL A 75 7.55 8.54 -10.30
C VAL A 75 6.29 9.41 -10.29
N LYS A 76 6.14 10.32 -11.27
CA LYS A 76 4.95 11.17 -11.40
C LYS A 76 3.66 10.36 -11.60
N TRP A 77 3.72 9.29 -12.38
CA TRP A 77 2.58 8.41 -12.59
C TRP A 77 2.14 7.74 -11.28
N ILE A 78 3.08 7.22 -10.50
CA ILE A 78 2.79 6.57 -9.22
C ILE A 78 2.20 7.59 -8.24
N GLU A 79 2.80 8.77 -8.10
CA GLU A 79 2.26 9.85 -7.26
C GLU A 79 0.80 10.18 -7.63
N GLY A 80 0.51 10.34 -8.93
CA GLY A 80 -0.85 10.61 -9.39
C GLY A 80 -1.83 9.44 -9.20
N ALA A 81 -1.34 8.20 -9.19
CA ALA A 81 -2.16 7.00 -8.98
C ALA A 81 -2.50 6.76 -7.51
N VAL A 82 -1.65 7.22 -6.59
CA VAL A 82 -1.85 7.17 -5.14
C VAL A 82 -2.94 8.17 -4.72
N VAL A 83 -2.78 9.45 -5.09
CA VAL A 83 -3.62 10.57 -4.61
C VAL A 83 -5.11 10.44 -5.00
N LYS A 84 -5.44 9.69 -6.06
CA LYS A 84 -6.82 9.63 -6.59
C LYS A 84 -7.80 8.69 -5.86
N ASN A 85 -7.34 7.78 -4.99
CA ASN A 85 -8.19 6.67 -4.50
C ASN A 85 -8.22 6.48 -2.97
N ASN A 86 -8.31 7.56 -2.19
CA ASN A 86 -8.39 7.50 -0.73
C ASN A 86 -9.77 7.01 -0.22
N ASN A 87 -10.04 5.72 -0.38
CA ASN A 87 -11.27 5.06 0.04
C ASN A 87 -11.09 4.18 1.29
N GLY A 88 -9.92 4.22 1.92
CA GLY A 88 -9.56 3.35 3.03
C GLY A 88 -8.69 2.18 2.61
N ILE A 89 -7.71 1.86 3.45
CA ILE A 89 -6.76 0.78 3.26
C ILE A 89 -7.48 -0.56 3.12
N LYS A 90 -7.47 -1.15 1.92
CA LYS A 90 -7.72 -2.59 1.75
C LYS A 90 -6.38 -3.33 1.70
N PRO A 91 -6.35 -4.64 2.02
CA PRO A 91 -5.15 -5.47 1.84
C PRO A 91 -4.60 -5.44 0.41
N ALA A 92 -5.47 -5.25 -0.58
CA ALA A 92 -5.08 -5.06 -1.98
C ALA A 92 -4.31 -3.75 -2.21
N ASP A 93 -4.64 -2.70 -1.45
CA ASP A 93 -3.98 -1.39 -1.55
C ASP A 93 -2.58 -1.45 -0.93
N ILE A 94 -2.42 -2.13 0.21
CA ILE A 94 -1.08 -2.37 0.80
C ILE A 94 -0.20 -3.17 -0.15
N ARG A 95 -0.75 -4.23 -0.75
CA ARG A 95 -0.04 -5.02 -1.77
C ARG A 95 0.38 -4.16 -2.95
N LYS A 96 -0.48 -3.26 -3.41
CA LYS A 96 -0.21 -2.36 -4.53
C LYS A 96 0.89 -1.36 -4.18
N LEU A 97 0.78 -0.69 -3.02
CA LEU A 97 1.76 0.29 -2.54
C LEU A 97 3.13 -0.35 -2.32
N MET A 98 3.18 -1.47 -1.61
CA MET A 98 4.45 -2.17 -1.31
C MET A 98 5.01 -2.89 -2.54
N GLY A 99 4.14 -3.37 -3.42
CA GLY A 99 4.52 -4.00 -4.68
C GLY A 99 5.32 -3.06 -5.58
N TRP A 100 4.97 -1.77 -5.64
CA TRP A 100 5.74 -0.78 -6.39
C TRP A 100 7.16 -0.53 -5.85
N LEU A 101 7.41 -0.85 -4.58
CA LEU A 101 8.75 -0.82 -3.98
C LEU A 101 9.51 -2.16 -4.16
N GLY A 102 8.86 -3.16 -4.77
CA GLY A 102 9.38 -4.51 -4.88
C GLY A 102 9.38 -5.27 -3.55
N ILE A 103 8.51 -4.88 -2.62
CA ILE A 103 8.32 -5.54 -1.33
C ILE A 103 7.15 -6.52 -1.46
N ASN A 104 7.43 -7.81 -1.29
CA ASN A 104 6.41 -8.84 -1.29
C ASN A 104 5.69 -8.83 0.07
N LEU A 105 4.38 -9.12 0.10
CA LEU A 105 3.62 -9.28 1.34
C LEU A 105 4.23 -10.31 2.28
N ALA A 106 4.88 -11.36 1.75
CA ALA A 106 5.57 -12.36 2.57
C ALA A 106 6.79 -11.80 3.35
N GLN A 107 7.29 -10.62 2.97
CA GLN A 107 8.38 -9.92 3.66
C GLN A 107 7.86 -8.97 4.75
N LEU A 108 6.56 -8.72 4.79
CA LEU A 108 5.93 -7.89 5.82
C LEU A 108 5.58 -8.74 7.04
N ASP A 109 5.61 -8.13 8.23
CA ASP A 109 5.20 -8.80 9.47
C ASP A 109 3.74 -9.28 9.32
N PRO A 110 3.45 -10.59 9.47
CA PRO A 110 2.09 -11.12 9.44
C PRO A 110 1.15 -10.39 10.42
N ASN A 111 1.65 -9.95 11.58
CA ASN A 111 0.88 -9.21 12.57
C ASN A 111 0.48 -7.82 12.05
N LEU A 112 1.33 -7.17 11.25
CA LEU A 112 1.02 -5.89 10.63
C LEU A 112 -0.10 -6.07 9.60
N LEU A 113 -0.01 -7.13 8.78
CA LEU A 113 -1.03 -7.44 7.79
C LEU A 113 -2.38 -7.76 8.42
N ASP A 114 -2.40 -8.52 9.52
CA ASP A 114 -3.63 -8.85 10.23
C ASP A 114 -4.21 -7.66 11.00
N ALA A 115 -3.37 -6.79 11.58
CA ALA A 115 -3.83 -5.53 12.18
C ALA A 115 -4.48 -4.61 11.13
N LEU A 116 -3.85 -4.46 9.95
CA LEU A 116 -4.39 -3.66 8.85
C LEU A 116 -5.70 -4.25 8.28
N ARG A 117 -5.80 -5.59 8.18
CA ARG A 117 -7.05 -6.27 7.80
C ARG A 117 -8.18 -6.04 8.80
N THR A 118 -7.86 -6.05 10.08
CA THR A 118 -8.83 -5.84 11.15
C THR A 118 -9.40 -4.43 11.08
N LEU A 119 -8.53 -3.42 10.98
CA LEU A 119 -8.91 -2.02 10.75
C LEU A 119 -9.77 -1.83 9.49
N ALA A 120 -9.36 -2.43 8.36
CA ALA A 120 -10.12 -2.35 7.11
C ALA A 120 -11.54 -2.92 7.25
N THR A 121 -11.67 -4.03 7.98
CA THR A 121 -12.95 -4.72 8.19
C THR A 121 -13.86 -3.91 9.12
N GLU A 122 -13.31 -3.37 10.20
CA GLU A 122 -14.01 -2.51 11.15
C GLU A 122 -14.60 -1.26 10.48
N ARG A 123 -13.81 -0.60 9.62
CA ARG A 123 -14.27 0.55 8.82
C ARG A 123 -15.34 0.15 7.80
N GLY A 124 -15.16 -0.98 7.11
CA GLY A 124 -16.14 -1.48 6.14
C GLY A 124 -17.48 -1.79 6.79
N ASP A 125 -17.46 -2.45 7.96
CA ASP A 125 -18.65 -2.72 8.76
C ASP A 125 -19.32 -1.40 9.17
N ALA A 126 -18.58 -0.42 9.69
CA ALA A 126 -19.13 0.88 10.05
C ALA A 126 -19.77 1.65 8.86
N ALA A 127 -19.16 1.58 7.68
CA ALA A 127 -19.62 2.31 6.49
C ALA A 127 -20.88 1.70 5.84
N HIS A 128 -21.08 0.38 5.95
CA HIS A 128 -22.21 -0.33 5.34
C HIS A 128 -23.40 -0.56 6.28
N LEU A 129 -23.33 -0.11 7.53
CA LEU A 129 -24.43 -0.23 8.47
C LEU A 129 -25.44 0.92 8.31
N SER A 130 -26.69 0.56 8.04
CA SER A 130 -27.78 1.54 8.09
C SER A 130 -27.93 2.11 9.50
N ARG A 131 -28.30 3.40 9.63
CA ARG A 131 -28.60 4.05 10.93
C ARG A 131 -29.52 3.21 11.84
N ARG A 132 -30.46 2.47 11.24
CA ARG A 132 -31.41 1.58 11.92
C ARG A 132 -30.76 0.32 12.49
N GLU A 133 -29.75 -0.20 11.79
CA GLU A 133 -28.93 -1.34 12.24
C GLU A 133 -27.99 -0.93 13.38
N ILE A 134 -27.37 0.25 13.25
CA ILE A 134 -26.53 0.86 14.30
C ILE A 134 -27.37 1.05 15.59
N TRP A 135 -28.56 1.65 15.49
CA TRP A 135 -29.44 1.87 16.65
C TRP A 135 -29.94 0.57 17.30
N ARG A 136 -30.22 -0.49 16.51
CA ARG A 136 -30.55 -1.83 17.04
C ARG A 136 -29.39 -2.44 17.84
N ARG A 137 -28.15 -2.24 17.38
CA ARG A 137 -26.94 -2.72 18.07
C ARG A 137 -26.69 -2.01 19.40
N TYR A 138 -26.93 -0.69 19.47
CA TYR A 138 -26.80 0.08 20.73
C TYR A 138 -27.93 -0.20 21.74
N SER A 139 -29.12 -0.56 21.28
CA SER A 139 -30.30 -0.79 22.13
C SER A 139 -30.41 -2.22 22.70
N GLY A 140 -29.43 -3.10 22.46
CA GLY A 140 -29.38 -4.44 23.05
C GLY A 140 -30.51 -5.38 22.62
N ARG A 141 -31.27 -5.05 21.55
CA ARG A 141 -32.35 -5.91 21.07
C ARG A 141 -31.78 -7.12 20.34
N SER A 142 -31.99 -8.30 20.93
CA SER A 142 -31.58 -9.61 20.40
C SER A 142 -31.99 -9.78 18.94
N ALA A 143 -31.04 -10.17 18.10
CA ALA A 143 -31.31 -10.52 16.70
C ALA A 143 -32.26 -11.73 16.62
N PRO A 144 -33.14 -11.81 15.61
CA PRO A 144 -33.97 -12.99 15.41
C PRO A 144 -33.12 -14.24 15.17
N ALA A 145 -33.59 -15.39 15.68
CA ALA A 145 -32.92 -16.68 15.53
C ALA A 145 -32.72 -17.01 14.05
N GLY A 146 -31.46 -17.18 13.62
CA GLY A 146 -31.08 -17.42 12.23
C GLY A 146 -30.40 -16.24 11.52
N ALA A 147 -30.30 -15.07 12.17
CA ALA A 147 -29.45 -13.99 11.66
C ALA A 147 -27.98 -14.40 11.73
N SER A 148 -27.22 -14.17 10.65
CA SER A 148 -25.76 -14.29 10.65
C SER A 148 -25.19 -13.52 11.84
N LYS A 149 -24.24 -14.11 12.59
CA LYS A 149 -23.61 -13.50 13.78
C LYS A 149 -23.34 -12.02 13.52
N ILE A 150 -24.18 -11.15 14.07
CA ILE A 150 -24.10 -9.71 13.84
C ILE A 150 -22.86 -9.25 14.60
N ARG A 151 -21.76 -8.97 13.88
CA ARG A 151 -20.50 -8.48 14.48
C ARG A 151 -20.78 -7.20 15.25
N ARG A 152 -20.29 -7.10 16.49
CA ARG A 152 -20.37 -5.88 17.30
C ARG A 152 -19.69 -4.74 16.53
N LEU A 153 -20.25 -3.52 16.61
CA LEU A 153 -19.52 -2.34 16.14
C LEU A 153 -18.24 -2.18 16.99
N PRO A 154 -17.08 -1.88 16.38
CA PRO A 154 -15.87 -1.60 17.13
C PRO A 154 -16.13 -0.45 18.09
N SER A 155 -15.68 -0.60 19.34
CA SER A 155 -15.71 0.50 20.30
C SER A 155 -14.53 1.44 20.05
N PRO A 156 -14.59 2.72 20.48
CA PRO A 156 -13.46 3.63 20.36
C PRO A 156 -12.15 3.07 20.96
N SER A 157 -12.24 2.25 22.02
CA SER A 157 -11.07 1.57 22.60
C SER A 157 -10.49 0.48 21.71
N ASP A 158 -11.33 -0.22 20.94
CA ASP A 158 -10.89 -1.24 19.99
C ASP A 158 -10.14 -0.58 18.81
N GLU A 159 -10.66 0.54 18.31
CA GLU A 159 -9.99 1.32 17.25
C GLU A 159 -8.62 1.84 17.70
N VAL A 160 -8.51 2.35 18.93
CA VAL A 160 -7.23 2.83 19.49
C VAL A 160 -6.22 1.68 19.63
N ALA A 161 -6.66 0.52 20.12
CA ALA A 161 -5.78 -0.64 20.26
C ALA A 161 -5.29 -1.16 18.91
N ALA A 162 -6.17 -1.20 17.90
CA ALA A 162 -5.81 -1.62 16.55
C ALA A 162 -4.83 -0.64 15.87
N VAL A 163 -5.00 0.67 16.09
CA VAL A 163 -4.05 1.69 15.60
C VAL A 163 -2.70 1.58 16.31
N ASP A 164 -2.68 1.43 17.64
CA ASP A 164 -1.44 1.27 18.41
C ASP A 164 -0.66 0.02 17.97
N ALA A 165 -1.36 -1.07 17.65
CA ALA A 165 -0.75 -2.27 17.09
C ALA A 165 -0.07 -2.01 15.73
N VAL A 166 -0.69 -1.21 14.85
CA VAL A 166 -0.06 -0.83 13.57
C VAL A 166 1.13 0.09 13.80
N LEU A 167 1.01 1.11 14.64
CA LEU A 167 2.08 2.09 14.90
C LEU A 167 3.35 1.41 15.43
N LYS A 168 3.21 0.38 16.27
CA LYS A 168 4.34 -0.41 16.79
C LYS A 168 5.10 -1.19 15.70
N LEU A 169 4.46 -1.47 14.58
CA LEU A 169 5.00 -2.29 13.49
C LEU A 169 5.49 -1.45 12.31
N LEU A 170 5.11 -0.16 12.21
CA LEU A 170 5.63 0.77 11.20
C LEU A 170 7.16 0.89 11.16
N PRO A 171 7.90 0.92 12.29
CA PRO A 171 9.36 0.98 12.24
C PRO A 171 10.02 -0.22 11.55
N GLN A 172 9.36 -1.40 11.54
CA GLN A 172 9.88 -2.55 10.82
C GLN A 172 9.70 -2.38 9.31
N LEU A 173 8.56 -1.82 8.89
CA LEU A 173 8.32 -1.50 7.49
C LEU A 173 9.38 -0.51 6.97
N ASP A 174 9.65 0.56 7.72
CA ASP A 174 10.68 1.54 7.36
C ASP A 174 12.04 0.89 7.17
N ARG A 175 12.43 -0.04 8.06
CA ARG A 175 13.69 -0.79 7.94
C ARG A 175 13.76 -1.58 6.64
N ILE A 176 12.66 -2.21 6.22
CA ILE A 176 12.59 -2.97 4.96
C ILE A 176 12.74 -2.02 3.77
N VAL A 177 12.02 -0.90 3.77
CA VAL A 177 12.10 0.11 2.71
C VAL A 177 13.52 0.68 2.60
N GLN A 178 14.13 1.02 3.73
CA GLN A 178 15.51 1.53 3.79
C GLN A 178 16.53 0.48 3.34
N ALA A 179 16.33 -0.80 3.69
CA ALA A 179 17.17 -1.88 3.20
C ALA A 179 17.08 -2.00 1.66
N LYS A 180 15.87 -1.90 1.10
CA LYS A 180 15.66 -1.92 -0.36
C LYS A 180 16.25 -0.73 -1.07
N LEU A 181 16.23 0.47 -0.47
CA LEU A 181 16.89 1.65 -1.05
C LEU A 181 18.41 1.51 -1.14
N ARG A 182 19.03 0.78 -0.20
CA ARG A 182 20.47 0.50 -0.19
C ARG A 182 20.88 -0.62 -1.16
N ASP A 183 19.92 -1.45 -1.56
CA ASP A 183 20.11 -2.55 -2.49
C ASP A 183 20.03 -2.00 -3.93
N ALA A 184 21.19 -1.94 -4.61
CA ALA A 184 21.29 -1.51 -6.00
C ALA A 184 21.09 -2.70 -6.94
N VAL A 185 20.37 -2.48 -8.05
CA VAL A 185 20.08 -3.50 -9.08
C VAL A 185 21.07 -3.40 -10.22
#